data_AF-A0A354Q779-F1
#
_entry.id   AF-A0A354Q779-F1
#
_cell.length_a   1.000
_cell.length_b   1.000
_cell.length_c   1.000
_cell.angle_alpha   90.00
_cell.angle_beta   90.00
_cell.angle_gamma   90.00
#
_symmetry.space_group_name_H-M   'P 1'
#
loop_
_entity.id
_entity.type
_entity.pdbx_description
1 polymer ?
#
loop_
_entity_poly.entity_id
_entity_poly.type
_entity_poly.pdbx_seq_one_letter_code
_entity_poly.pdbx_strand_id
1 'polypeptide(L)'
;DELKGANWNIIRWQVKEYCIPTMIRTEQIEQWFPSHQNSPHSSYGQRLSAYFSPEQLNNLRETFRNEVAGTVVEWHSVSLFMQLNQK
;
A
#
# COMPACT_ATOMS: atom_id res chain seq x y z
N ASP A 1 1.56 -19.17 13.67
CA ASP A 1 1.08 -19.87 14.89
C ASP A 1 -0.18 -19.27 15.53
N GLU A 2 -0.50 -17.99 15.30
CA GLU A 2 -1.68 -17.34 15.91
C GLU A 2 -3.02 -17.99 15.57
N LEU A 3 -3.27 -18.35 14.30
CA LEU A 3 -4.53 -19.01 13.90
C LEU A 3 -4.74 -20.39 14.56
N LYS A 4 -3.65 -21.15 14.74
CA LYS A 4 -3.68 -22.44 15.43
C LYS A 4 -3.90 -22.27 16.94
N GLY A 5 -3.34 -21.20 17.53
CA GLY A 5 -3.58 -20.83 18.92
C GLY A 5 -5.02 -20.37 19.20
N ALA A 6 -5.73 -19.88 18.18
CA ALA A 6 -7.11 -19.39 18.26
C ALA A 6 -8.19 -20.44 17.89
N ASN A 7 -7.87 -21.73 17.93
CA ASN A 7 -8.76 -22.85 17.57
C ASN A 7 -9.32 -22.84 16.13
N TRP A 8 -8.67 -22.13 15.21
CA TRP A 8 -9.03 -22.21 13.79
C TRP A 8 -8.26 -23.34 13.10
N ASN A 9 -8.97 -24.17 12.33
CA ASN A 9 -8.36 -25.10 11.40
C ASN A 9 -8.32 -24.48 10.00
N ILE A 10 -7.17 -24.58 9.33
CA ILE A 10 -7.04 -24.15 7.93
C ILE A 10 -7.53 -25.31 7.05
N ILE A 11 -8.72 -25.16 6.46
CA ILE A 11 -9.29 -26.17 5.56
C ILE A 11 -8.51 -26.19 4.24
N ARG A 12 -8.25 -25.00 3.69
CA ARG A 12 -7.43 -24.82 2.49
C ARG A 12 -6.88 -23.40 2.46
N TRP A 13 -5.80 -23.23 1.72
CA TRP A 13 -5.29 -21.92 1.36
C TRP A 13 -4.87 -21.92 -0.10
N GLN A 14 -4.89 -20.74 -0.70
CA GLN A 14 -4.46 -20.52 -2.06
C GLN A 14 -3.75 -19.18 -2.13
N VAL A 15 -2.55 -19.18 -2.71
CA VAL A 15 -1.87 -17.95 -3.12
C VAL A 15 -2.24 -17.67 -4.57
N LYS A 16 -2.57 -16.42 -4.86
CA LYS A 16 -2.79 -15.95 -6.21
C LYS A 16 -1.98 -14.70 -6.46
N GLU A 17 -1.23 -14.72 -7.55
CA GLU A 17 -0.45 -13.61 -8.03
C GLU A 17 -1.25 -12.87 -9.11
N TYR A 18 -1.12 -11.55 -9.11
CA TYR A 18 -1.75 -10.66 -10.07
C TYR A 18 -0.66 -9.79 -10.68
N CYS A 19 -0.62 -9.72 -12.00
CA CYS A 19 0.12 -8.72 -12.74
C CYS A 19 -0.91 -7.93 -13.54
N ILE A 20 -1.18 -6.69 -13.13
CA ILE A 20 -2.20 -5.84 -13.74
C ILE A 20 -1.55 -4.52 -14.13
N PRO A 21 -1.46 -4.19 -15.42
CA PRO A 21 -1.06 -2.86 -15.86
C PRO A 21 -1.98 -1.82 -15.22
N THR A 22 -1.42 -0.99 -14.35
CA THR A 22 -2.17 -0.03 -13.53
C THR A 22 -1.61 1.35 -13.78
N MET A 23 -2.49 2.27 -14.17
CA MET A 23 -2.14 3.68 -14.30
C MET A 23 -2.10 4.32 -12.91
N ILE A 24 -0.97 4.95 -12.58
CA ILE A 24 -0.84 5.74 -11.36
C ILE A 24 -1.64 7.02 -11.55
N ARG A 25 -2.73 7.16 -10.79
CA ARG A 25 -3.57 8.35 -10.87
C ARG A 25 -3.03 9.46 -10.00
N THR A 26 -3.24 10.69 -10.42
CA THR A 26 -2.86 11.88 -9.64
C THR A 26 -3.44 11.82 -8.23
N GLU A 27 -4.69 11.38 -8.06
CA GLU A 27 -5.33 11.30 -6.74
C GLU A 27 -4.61 10.31 -5.80
N GLN A 28 -3.98 9.27 -6.33
CA GLN A 28 -3.20 8.32 -5.53
C GLN A 28 -1.91 8.96 -5.02
N ILE A 29 -1.23 9.73 -5.87
CA ILE A 29 -0.02 10.47 -5.49
C ILE A 29 -0.35 11.48 -4.39
N GLU A 30 -1.48 12.18 -4.53
CA GLU A 30 -1.95 13.16 -3.55
C GLU A 30 -2.27 12.52 -2.18
N GLN A 31 -2.60 11.22 -2.14
CA GLN A 31 -2.82 10.48 -0.90
C GLN A 31 -1.52 10.01 -0.22
N TRP A 32 -0.38 9.98 -0.92
CA TRP A 32 0.87 9.46 -0.34
C TRP A 32 1.47 10.41 0.71
N PHE A 33 1.25 11.71 0.58
CA PHE A 33 1.91 12.73 1.39
C PHE A 33 1.18 13.14 2.68
N PRO A 34 -0.13 13.41 2.68
CA PRO A 34 -0.82 13.92 3.86
C PRO A 34 -0.84 12.89 5.00
N SER A 35 -0.82 13.40 6.22
CA SER A 35 -1.02 12.61 7.43
C SER A 35 -2.51 12.32 7.60
N HIS A 36 -2.92 11.07 7.46
CA HIS A 36 -4.27 10.67 7.81
C HIS A 36 -4.37 10.50 9.33
N GLN A 37 -5.01 11.46 10.02
CA GLN A 37 -5.16 11.46 11.48
C GLN A 37 -5.81 10.19 12.05
N ASN A 38 -6.54 9.43 11.21
CA ASN A 38 -7.24 8.21 11.59
C ASN A 38 -6.56 6.93 11.08
N SER A 39 -5.38 7.02 10.48
CA SER A 39 -4.63 5.85 10.02
C SER A 39 -3.69 5.37 11.11
N PRO A 40 -3.71 4.07 11.48
CA PRO A 40 -2.68 3.50 12.36
C PRO A 40 -1.30 3.43 11.69
N HIS A 41 -1.22 3.68 10.38
CA HIS A 41 0.02 3.67 9.60
C HIS A 41 0.41 5.08 9.18
N SER A 42 1.70 5.41 9.34
CA SER A 42 2.28 6.65 8.84
C SER A 42 2.22 6.69 7.31
N SER A 43 1.79 7.83 6.76
CA SER A 43 1.80 8.05 5.32
C SER A 43 3.24 8.09 4.80
N TYR A 44 3.41 7.90 3.49
CA TYR A 44 4.72 7.96 2.87
C TYR A 44 5.40 9.31 3.11
N GLY A 45 4.66 10.43 2.96
CA GLY A 45 5.15 11.77 3.28
C GLY A 45 5.58 11.94 4.74
N GLN A 46 4.84 11.36 5.70
CA GLN A 46 5.22 11.39 7.11
C GLN A 46 6.50 10.60 7.41
N ARG A 47 6.73 9.49 6.70
CA ARG A 47 7.98 8.73 6.86
C ARG A 47 9.15 9.53 6.28
N LEU A 48 8.92 10.23 5.19
CA LEU A 48 9.93 11.09 4.55
C LEU A 48 10.21 12.38 5.34
N SER A 49 9.26 12.90 6.13
CA SER A 49 9.51 14.10 6.95
C SER A 49 10.58 13.94 8.04
N ALA A 50 10.98 12.70 8.34
CA ALA A 50 12.15 12.44 9.19
C ALA A 50 13.49 12.79 8.51
N TYR A 51 13.50 12.90 7.17
CA TYR A 51 14.72 13.05 6.36
C TYR A 51 14.70 14.30 5.47
N PHE A 52 13.51 14.83 5.15
CA PHE A 52 13.32 15.94 4.23
C PHE A 52 12.62 17.12 4.89
N SER A 53 13.00 18.34 4.49
CA SER A 53 12.28 19.54 4.90
C SER A 53 10.88 19.59 4.25
N PRO A 54 9.93 20.36 4.81
CA PRO A 54 8.61 20.53 4.20
C PRO A 54 8.65 21.02 2.75
N GLU A 55 9.62 21.88 2.41
CA GLU A 55 9.83 22.37 1.04
C GLU A 55 10.28 21.25 0.10
N GLN A 56 11.24 20.42 0.54
CA GLN A 56 11.70 19.26 -0.23
C GLN A 56 10.59 18.24 -0.44
N LEU A 57 9.73 18.01 0.56
CA LEU A 57 8.57 17.13 0.42
C LEU A 57 7.55 17.66 -0.59
N ASN A 58 7.31 18.98 -0.61
CA ASN A 58 6.44 19.60 -1.61
C ASN A 58 7.03 19.48 -3.01
N ASN A 59 8.33 19.73 -3.18
CA ASN A 59 9.01 19.55 -4.47
C ASN A 59 8.95 18.09 -4.94
N LEU A 60 9.11 17.13 -4.01
CA LEU A 60 8.97 15.70 -4.30
C LEU A 60 7.55 15.39 -4.77
N ARG A 61 6.53 15.88 -4.05
CA ARG A 61 5.12 15.70 -4.41
C ARG A 61 4.81 16.25 -5.81
N GLU A 62 5.29 17.45 -6.12
CA GLU A 62 5.14 18.03 -7.46
C GLU A 62 5.86 17.21 -8.53
N THR A 63 7.05 16.70 -8.23
CA THR A 63 7.81 15.82 -9.15
C THR A 63 7.02 14.55 -9.46
N PHE A 64 6.51 13.86 -8.42
CA PHE A 64 5.65 12.69 -8.61
C PHE A 64 4.40 13.03 -9.42
N ARG A 65 3.75 14.15 -9.12
CA ARG A 65 2.56 14.60 -9.84
C ARG A 65 2.83 14.87 -11.32
N ASN A 66 3.97 15.46 -11.66
CA ASN A 66 4.29 15.84 -13.04
C ASN A 66 4.86 14.67 -13.86
N GLU A 67 5.67 13.80 -13.25
CA GLU A 67 6.42 12.78 -13.98
C GLU A 67 5.84 11.37 -13.82
N VAL A 68 5.18 11.07 -12.70
CA VAL A 68 4.70 9.72 -12.38
C VAL A 68 3.20 9.58 -12.63
N ALA A 69 2.42 10.64 -12.45
CA ALA A 69 1.00 10.62 -12.76
C ALA A 69 0.76 10.29 -14.24
N GLY A 70 -0.20 9.40 -14.50
CA GLY A 70 -0.52 8.94 -15.85
C GLY A 70 0.41 7.85 -16.39
N THR A 71 1.50 7.51 -15.68
CA THR A 71 2.35 6.38 -16.05
C THR A 71 1.63 5.07 -15.77
N VAL A 72 1.67 4.14 -16.74
CA VAL A 72 1.21 2.77 -16.55
C VAL A 72 2.37 1.93 -16.06
N VAL A 73 2.21 1.35 -14.87
CA VAL A 73 3.19 0.44 -14.28
C VAL A 73 2.64 -0.98 -14.28
N GLU A 74 3.53 -1.96 -14.42
CA GLU A 74 3.19 -3.36 -14.16
C GLU A 74 3.03 -3.52 -12.64
N TRP A 75 1.78 -3.55 -12.18
CA TRP A 75 1.49 -3.71 -10.75
C TRP A 75 1.43 -5.19 -10.43
N HIS A 76 2.37 -5.63 -9.58
CA HIS A 76 2.43 -6.98 -9.07
C HIS A 76 1.86 -7.03 -7.65
N SER A 77 0.88 -7.90 -7.43
CA SER A 77 0.36 -8.17 -6.09
C SER A 77 0.20 -9.67 -5.84
N VAL A 78 0.42 -10.07 -4.60
CA VAL A 78 0.26 -11.46 -4.15
C VAL A 78 -0.79 -11.47 -3.05
N SER A 79 -1.87 -12.23 -3.27
CA SER A 79 -2.95 -12.37 -2.29
C SER A 79 -3.00 -13.80 -1.77
N LEU A 80 -3.11 -13.93 -0.44
CA LEU A 80 -3.36 -15.20 0.23
C LEU A 80 -4.84 -15.31 0.58
N PHE A 81 -5.52 -16.29 0.01
CA PHE A 81 -6.89 -16.65 0.37
C PHE A 81 -6.85 -17.87 1.29
N MET A 82 -7.49 -17.78 2.45
CA MET A 82 -7.58 -18.88 3.41
C MET A 82 -9.04 -19.20 3.70
N GLN A 83 -9.38 -20.48 3.68
CA GLN A 83 -10.64 -20.97 4.21
C GLN A 83 -10.36 -21.61 5.56
N LEU A 84 -11.05 -21.12 6.58
CA LEU A 84 -10.89 -21.55 7.97
C LEU A 84 -12.21 -22.14 8.49
N ASN A 85 -12.14 -23.07 9.43
CA ASN A 85 -13.26 -23.35 10.35
C ASN A 85 -12.81 -23.21 11.80
N GLN A 86 -13.76 -23.04 12.70
CA GLN A 86 -13.50 -23.22 14.12
C GLN A 86 -13.59 -24.71 14.45
N LYS A 87 -12.65 -25.18 15.27
CA LYS A 87 -12.69 -26.52 15.85
C LYS A 87 -13.79 -26.67 16.88
#